data_AF-B1YHK1-F1
#
_entry.id   AF-B1YHK1-F1
#
_cell.length_a   1.000
_cell.length_b   1.000
_cell.length_c   1.000
_cell.angle_alpha   90.00
_cell.angle_beta   90.00
_cell.angle_gamma   90.00
#
_symmetry.space_group_name_H-M   'P 1'
#
loop_
_entity.id
_entity.type
_entity.pdbx_description
1 polymer ?
#
loop_
_entity_poly.entity_id
_entity_poly.type
_entity_poly.pdbx_seq_one_letter_code
_entity_poly.pdbx_strand_id
1 'polypeptide(L)'
;MMTIIFVCDSGLVSSVMGAKVLRDRLQKERLSVTVETCRAKEIPADVSFLVGPRQIVVNLPVNASCRVFAIDHLLATASYDFLIETIRNELMQSD
;
A
#
# COMPACT_ATOMS: atom_id res chain seq x y z
N MET A 1 14.02 -5.17 -5.03
CA MET A 1 13.07 -5.33 -3.90
C MET A 1 12.05 -4.22 -4.00
N MET A 2 10.75 -4.56 -3.97
CA MET A 2 9.67 -3.59 -4.12
C MET A 2 9.24 -3.08 -2.73
N THR A 3 9.10 -1.77 -2.60
CA THR A 3 8.64 -1.12 -1.36
C THR A 3 7.29 -0.47 -1.58
N ILE A 4 6.35 -0.75 -0.69
CA ILE A 4 5.00 -0.21 -0.68
C ILE A 4 4.86 0.72 0.52
N ILE A 5 4.48 1.97 0.27
CA ILE A 5 4.20 2.93 1.32
C ILE A 5 2.71 2.93 1.63
N PHE A 6 2.36 2.53 2.85
CA PHE A 6 1.01 2.60 3.37
C PHE A 6 0.78 3.94 4.07
N VAL A 7 -0.05 4.80 3.48
CA VAL A 7 -0.36 6.13 3.99
C VAL A 7 -1.66 6.13 4.77
N CYS A 8 -1.64 6.66 5.99
CA CYS A 8 -2.83 6.82 6.80
C CYS A 8 -2.67 8.02 7.75
N ASP A 9 -3.66 8.91 7.73
CA ASP A 9 -3.65 10.21 8.43
C ASP A 9 -4.38 10.15 9.78
N SER A 10 -5.22 9.11 9.99
CA SER A 10 -5.79 8.81 11.31
C SER A 10 -4.70 8.15 12.17
N GLY A 11 -4.11 8.94 13.07
CA GLY A 11 -2.87 8.63 13.79
C GLY A 11 -2.64 7.17 14.16
N LEU A 12 -1.46 6.66 13.78
CA LEU A 12 -0.69 5.47 14.17
C LEU A 12 -1.40 4.12 14.50
N VAL A 13 -2.60 4.11 15.09
CA VAL A 13 -3.22 2.94 15.72
C VAL A 13 -4.07 2.12 14.74
N SER A 14 -4.81 2.75 13.82
CA SER A 14 -5.59 2.02 12.80
C SER A 14 -4.73 1.53 11.63
N SER A 15 -3.61 2.22 11.37
CA SER A 15 -2.73 1.98 10.21
C SER A 15 -1.79 0.80 10.39
N VAL A 16 -1.32 0.55 11.63
CA VAL A 16 -0.48 -0.62 11.94
C VAL A 16 -1.22 -1.91 11.64
N MET A 17 -2.53 -1.96 11.92
CA MET A 17 -3.32 -3.17 11.71
C MET A 17 -3.52 -3.47 10.23
N GLY A 18 -3.88 -2.47 9.41
CA GLY A 18 -4.01 -2.65 7.95
C GLY A 18 -2.69 -3.01 7.28
N ALA A 19 -1.60 -2.33 7.64
CA ALA A 19 -0.28 -2.64 7.11
C ALA A 19 0.24 -4.02 7.59
N LYS A 20 -0.10 -4.44 8.82
CA LYS A 20 0.23 -5.78 9.32
C LYS A 20 -0.53 -6.87 8.56
N VAL A 21 -1.83 -6.71 8.34
CA VAL A 21 -2.63 -7.65 7.52
C VAL A 21 -2.04 -7.77 6.12
N LEU A 22 -1.64 -6.64 5.51
CA LEU A 22 -0.99 -6.66 4.21
C LEU A 22 0.34 -7.41 4.25
N ARG A 23 1.22 -7.11 5.21
CA ARG A 23 2.51 -7.80 5.39
C ARG A 23 2.33 -9.31 5.59
N ASP A 24 1.43 -9.71 6.48
CA ASP A 24 1.15 -11.12 6.78
C ASP A 24 0.69 -11.87 5.53
N ARG A 25 -0.15 -11.24 4.70
CA ARG A 25 -0.62 -11.85 3.45
C ARG A 25 0.47 -11.90 2.37
N LEU A 26 1.26 -10.84 2.20
CA LEU A 26 2.41 -10.85 1.28
C LEU A 26 3.42 -11.94 1.67
N GLN A 27 3.64 -12.13 2.97
CA GLN A 27 4.49 -13.18 3.49
C GLN A 27 3.92 -14.58 3.23
N LYS A 28 2.59 -14.77 3.34
CA LYS A 28 1.91 -16.03 2.97
C LYS A 28 2.12 -16.37 1.50
N GLU A 29 2.05 -15.38 0.62
CA GLU A 29 2.32 -15.50 -0.82
C GLU A 29 3.82 -15.60 -1.15
N ARG A 30 4.71 -15.52 -0.14
CA ARG A 30 6.17 -15.50 -0.28
C ARG A 30 6.70 -14.41 -1.22
N LEU A 31 5.99 -13.28 -1.29
CA LEU A 31 6.40 -12.13 -2.09
C LEU A 31 7.47 -11.33 -1.35
N SER A 32 8.58 -11.04 -2.02
CA SER A 32 9.70 -10.25 -1.46
C SER A 32 9.41 -8.75 -1.54
N VAL A 33 8.39 -8.31 -0.81
CA VAL A 33 7.87 -6.94 -0.79
C VAL A 33 7.96 -6.36 0.60
N THR A 34 8.54 -5.17 0.69
CA THR A 34 8.61 -4.41 1.93
C THR A 34 7.40 -3.49 2.02
N VAL A 35 6.68 -3.51 3.13
CA VAL A 35 5.61 -2.54 3.40
C VAL A 35 6.10 -1.61 4.49
N GLU A 36 6.05 -0.31 4.25
CA GLU A 36 6.34 0.73 5.23
C GLU A 36 5.10 1.59 5.47
N THR A 37 5.05 2.29 6.59
CA THR A 37 3.92 3.16 6.94
C THR A 37 4.43 4.57 7.13
N CYS A 38 3.86 5.52 6.40
CA CYS A 38 4.25 6.93 6.47
C CYS A 38 3.00 7.82 6.56
N ARG A 39 3.19 9.05 7.03
CA ARG A 39 2.12 10.06 7.01
C ARG A 39 2.01 10.68 5.63
N ALA A 40 0.85 11.24 5.30
CA ALA A 40 0.59 11.95 4.04
C ALA A 40 1.64 13.03 3.70
N LYS A 41 2.20 13.64 4.74
CA LYS A 41 3.19 14.72 4.69
C LYS A 41 4.64 14.25 4.73
N GLU A 42 4.87 12.95 4.96
CA GLU A 42 6.19 12.32 5.08
C GLU A 42 6.43 11.30 3.96
N ILE A 43 5.64 11.36 2.88
CA ILE A 43 5.79 10.45 1.75
C ILE A 43 7.11 10.77 1.02
N PRO A 44 7.99 9.79 0.84
CA PRO A 44 9.21 10.00 0.06
C PRO A 44 8.89 10.22 -1.42
N ALA A 45 9.65 11.09 -2.09
CA ALA A 45 9.44 11.40 -3.51
C ALA A 45 9.70 10.20 -4.44
N ASP A 46 10.58 9.29 -4.04
CA ASP A 46 10.94 8.07 -4.79
C ASP A 46 9.99 6.89 -4.56
N VAL A 47 8.74 7.16 -4.12
CA VAL A 47 7.75 6.11 -3.95
C VAL A 47 7.20 5.63 -5.30
N SER A 48 7.40 4.35 -5.61
CA SER A 48 6.81 3.72 -6.80
C SER A 48 5.41 3.16 -6.53
N PHE A 49 5.12 2.77 -5.29
CA PHE A 49 3.83 2.19 -4.88
C PHE A 49 3.33 2.77 -3.57
N LEU A 50 2.12 3.30 -3.62
CA LEU A 50 1.46 3.96 -2.51
C LEU A 50 0.07 3.36 -2.28
N VAL A 51 -0.24 3.02 -1.04
CA VAL A 51 -1.50 2.39 -0.64
C VAL A 51 -2.11 3.20 0.48
N GLY A 52 -3.41 3.45 0.46
CA GLY A 52 -4.07 4.09 1.59
C GLY A 52 -5.56 4.33 1.36
N PRO A 53 -6.26 4.94 2.33
CA PRO A 53 -7.67 5.30 2.19
C PRO A 53 -7.89 6.25 1.00
N ARG A 54 -8.94 6.03 0.21
CA ARG A 54 -9.27 6.86 -0.97
C ARG A 54 -9.27 8.36 -0.68
N GLN A 55 -9.87 8.75 0.44
CA GLN A 55 -9.97 10.14 0.87
C GLN A 55 -8.61 10.80 1.12
N ILE A 56 -7.59 10.01 1.47
CA ILE A 56 -6.24 10.49 1.69
C ILE A 56 -5.51 10.50 0.36
N VAL A 57 -5.46 9.35 -0.33
CA VAL A 57 -4.60 9.18 -1.51
C VAL A 57 -4.98 10.06 -2.69
N VAL A 58 -6.25 10.44 -2.81
CA VAL A 58 -6.72 11.41 -3.82
C VAL A 58 -6.15 12.81 -3.60
N ASN A 59 -5.81 13.16 -2.36
CA ASN A 59 -5.29 14.49 -1.99
C ASN A 59 -3.76 14.51 -1.83
N LEU A 60 -3.06 13.40 -2.10
CA LEU A 60 -1.60 13.31 -1.92
C LEU A 60 -0.85 13.88 -3.13
N PRO A 61 0.26 14.62 -2.91
CA PRO A 61 1.15 15.05 -3.97
C PRO A 61 2.07 13.90 -4.38
N VAL A 62 1.53 12.96 -5.15
CA VAL A 62 2.28 11.80 -5.69
C VAL A 62 2.71 12.05 -7.13
N ASN A 63 3.86 11.52 -7.51
CA ASN A 63 4.33 11.58 -8.89
C ASN A 63 3.37 10.83 -9.82
N ALA A 64 3.21 11.31 -11.06
CA ALA A 64 2.38 10.63 -12.06
C ALA A 64 2.87 9.20 -12.39
N SER A 65 4.16 8.94 -12.18
CA SER A 65 4.78 7.61 -12.31
C SER A 65 4.58 6.72 -11.08
N CYS A 66 4.09 7.27 -9.96
CA CYS A 66 3.76 6.51 -8.76
C CYS A 66 2.43 5.80 -8.93
N ARG A 67 2.38 4.50 -8.63
CA ARG A 67 1.14 3.76 -8.57
C ARG A 67 0.47 3.96 -7.22
N VAL A 68 -0.71 4.57 -7.27
CA VAL A 68 -1.52 4.85 -6.09
C VAL A 68 -2.71 3.91 -6.04
N PHE A 69 -2.85 3.21 -4.93
CA PHE A 69 -3.94 2.28 -4.68
C PHE A 69 -4.81 2.76 -3.51
N ALA A 70 -6.08 2.98 -3.80
CA ALA A 70 -7.06 3.41 -2.82
C ALA A 70 -7.78 2.20 -2.20
N ILE A 71 -7.79 2.10 -0.87
CA ILE A 71 -8.60 1.14 -0.12
C ILE A 71 -9.82 1.87 0.44
N ASP A 72 -11.02 1.55 -0.05
CA ASP A 72 -12.25 2.16 0.44
C ASP A 72 -12.70 1.56 1.79
N HIS A 73 -12.49 0.25 2.00
CA HIS A 73 -12.84 -0.43 3.25
C HIS A 73 -11.69 -1.27 3.81
N LEU A 74 -11.04 -0.77 4.86
CA LEU A 74 -9.99 -1.47 5.62
C LEU A 74 -10.46 -2.77 6.29
N LEU A 75 -11.77 -2.98 6.44
CA LEU A 75 -12.38 -4.18 7.00
C LEU A 75 -12.87 -5.16 5.92
N ALA A 76 -12.92 -4.73 4.66
CA ALA A 76 -13.34 -5.59 3.56
C ALA A 76 -12.14 -6.44 3.12
N THR A 77 -12.17 -7.71 3.50
CA THR A 77 -11.21 -8.74 3.11
C THR A 77 -10.93 -8.73 1.60
N ALA A 78 -11.98 -8.55 0.78
CA ALA A 78 -11.91 -8.51 -0.68
C ALA A 78 -11.01 -7.39 -1.23
N SER A 79 -10.93 -6.24 -0.55
CA SER A 79 -10.06 -5.14 -0.99
C SER A 79 -8.59 -5.47 -0.84
N TYR A 80 -8.22 -6.29 0.16
CA TYR A 80 -6.84 -6.75 0.32
C TYR A 80 -6.48 -7.84 -0.68
N ASP A 81 -7.42 -8.72 -1.02
CA ASP A 81 -7.19 -9.78 -2.02
C ASP A 81 -6.83 -9.18 -3.37
N PHE A 82 -7.64 -8.23 -3.85
CA PHE A 82 -7.37 -7.54 -5.13
C PHE A 82 -6.04 -6.77 -5.10
N LEU A 83 -5.73 -6.13 -3.98
CA LEU A 83 -4.47 -5.40 -3.81
C LEU A 83 -3.26 -6.33 -3.91
N ILE A 84 -3.34 -7.52 -3.29
CA ILE A 84 -2.27 -8.52 -3.34
C ILE A 84 -2.13 -9.09 -4.75
N GLU A 85 -3.24 -9.42 -5.43
CA GLU A 85 -3.20 -9.85 -6.82
C GLU A 85 -2.56 -8.80 -7.72
N THR A 86 -2.89 -7.52 -7.50
CA THR A 86 -2.26 -6.41 -8.24
C THR A 86 -0.77 -6.40 -8.00
N ILE A 87 -0.30 -6.42 -6.74
CA ILE A 87 1.14 -6.46 -6.42
C ILE A 87 1.81 -7.68 -7.06
N ARG A 88 1.16 -8.84 -7.00
CA ARG A 88 1.66 -10.08 -7.59
C ARG A 88 1.83 -9.95 -9.11
N ASN A 89 0.83 -9.42 -9.81
CA ASN A 89 0.90 -9.19 -11.24
C ASN A 89 2.00 -8.20 -11.61
N GLU A 90 2.21 -7.16 -10.80
CA GLU A 90 3.28 -6.17 -11.02
C GLU A 90 4.68 -6.77 -10.86
N LEU A 91 4.84 -7.65 -9.88
CA LEU A 91 6.07 -8.41 -9.71
C LEU A 91 6.30 -9.37 -10.90
N MET A 92 5.24 -9.99 -11.43
CA MET A 92 5.33 -10.90 -12.58
C MET A 92 5.53 -10.20 -13.93
N GLN A 93 5.11 -8.94 -14.08
CA GLN A 93 5.32 -8.15 -15.30
C GLN A 93 6.73 -7.52 -15.38
N SER A 94 7.51 -7.63 -14.29
CA SER A 94 8.88 -7.09 -14.22
C SER A 94 9.97 -8.13 -14.55
N ASP A 95 9.58 -9.35 -14.96
CA ASP A 95 10.46 -10.44 -15.44
C ASP A 95 10.51 -10.50 -16.98
#